data_AF-A0A840J620-F1
#
_entry.id   AF-A0A840J620-F1
#
_cell.length_a   1.000
_cell.length_b   1.000
_cell.length_c   1.000
_cell.angle_alpha   90.00
_cell.angle_beta   90.00
_cell.angle_gamma   90.00
#
_symmetry.space_group_name_H-M   'P 1'
#
loop_
_entity.id
_entity.type
_entity.pdbx_description
1 polymer ?
#
loop_
_entity_poly.entity_id
_entity_poly.type
_entity_poly.pdbx_seq_one_letter_code
_entity_poly.pdbx_strand_id
1 'polypeptide(L)'
;MDRLTAAAEVSSRTLYKHVGSKNALIAAVLKQRCVRFFDKTDVDSVDALFAALGDWNHAEGTRGCMFLRAQGETGGETPEVSEVVAEYRRILRELIDRIVTLEIGSRRNDVLVEQVLVLFEGATSVASYSGADAVSAARAAAATLVKAAR
;
A
#
# COMPACT_ATOMS: atom_id res chain seq x y z
N MET A 1 -16.72 -17.37 6.01
CA MET A 1 -17.00 -17.53 4.56
C MET A 1 -18.42 -17.11 4.25
N ASP A 2 -19.38 -17.49 5.08
CA ASP A 2 -20.82 -17.23 4.90
C ASP A 2 -21.17 -15.78 4.58
N ARG A 3 -20.60 -14.81 5.32
CA ARG A 3 -20.80 -13.37 5.04
C ARG A 3 -20.33 -12.96 3.64
N LEU A 4 -19.21 -13.51 3.17
CA LEU A 4 -18.66 -13.20 1.86
C LEU A 4 -19.53 -13.81 0.75
N THR A 5 -19.87 -15.09 0.87
CA THR A 5 -20.70 -15.80 -0.11
C THR A 5 -22.10 -15.22 -0.20
N ALA A 6 -22.67 -14.77 0.92
CA ALA A 6 -23.93 -14.05 0.93
C ALA A 6 -23.83 -12.70 0.21
N ALA A 7 -22.80 -11.89 0.51
CA ALA A 7 -22.58 -10.60 -0.14
C ALA A 7 -22.26 -10.71 -1.65
N ALA A 8 -21.63 -11.80 -2.07
CA ALA A 8 -21.30 -12.08 -3.46
C ALA A 8 -22.39 -12.89 -4.19
N GLU A 9 -23.47 -13.25 -3.52
CA GLU A 9 -24.59 -14.05 -4.06
C GLU A 9 -24.15 -15.36 -4.74
N VAL A 10 -23.10 -16.01 -4.20
CA VAL A 10 -22.55 -17.27 -4.72
C VAL A 10 -22.32 -18.29 -3.62
N SER A 11 -22.38 -19.58 -3.95
CA SER A 11 -22.02 -20.64 -2.99
C SER A 11 -20.50 -20.69 -2.73
N SER A 12 -20.08 -21.21 -1.57
CA SER A 12 -18.65 -21.50 -1.29
C SER A 12 -18.04 -22.43 -2.34
N ARG A 13 -18.81 -23.38 -2.87
CA ARG A 13 -18.37 -24.28 -3.95
C ARG A 13 -18.09 -23.49 -5.24
N THR A 14 -18.98 -22.59 -5.63
CA THR A 14 -18.79 -21.74 -6.81
C THR A 14 -17.55 -20.86 -6.62
N LEU A 15 -17.41 -20.23 -5.46
CA LEU A 15 -16.26 -19.37 -5.16
C LEU A 15 -14.95 -20.15 -5.28
N TYR A 16 -14.81 -21.29 -4.59
CA TYR A 16 -13.59 -22.11 -4.65
C TYR A 16 -13.35 -22.76 -6.02
N LYS A 17 -14.38 -22.97 -6.85
CA LYS A 17 -14.18 -23.35 -8.25
C LYS A 17 -13.37 -22.30 -9.03
N HIS A 18 -13.49 -21.01 -8.68
CA HIS A 18 -12.76 -19.93 -9.34
C HIS A 18 -11.41 -19.61 -8.70
N VAL A 19 -11.34 -19.63 -7.37
CA VAL A 19 -10.14 -19.18 -6.63
C VAL A 19 -9.35 -20.30 -5.97
N GLY A 20 -9.84 -21.54 -6.00
CA GLY A 20 -9.16 -22.73 -5.46
C GLY A 20 -9.27 -22.87 -3.94
N SER A 21 -8.76 -21.89 -3.18
CA SER A 21 -8.68 -21.96 -1.72
C SER A 21 -8.97 -20.61 -1.05
N LYS A 22 -9.12 -20.62 0.28
CA LYS A 22 -9.27 -19.37 1.05
C LYS A 22 -8.00 -18.51 0.97
N ASN A 23 -6.82 -19.13 0.99
CA ASN A 23 -5.55 -18.41 0.90
C ASN A 23 -5.37 -17.79 -0.48
N ALA A 24 -5.69 -18.53 -1.54
CA ALA A 24 -5.67 -18.03 -2.90
C ALA A 24 -6.71 -16.91 -3.13
N LEU A 25 -7.88 -16.97 -2.48
CA LEU A 25 -8.84 -15.87 -2.44
C LEU A 25 -8.27 -14.61 -1.77
N ILE A 26 -7.61 -14.74 -0.62
CA ILE A 26 -6.97 -13.61 0.08
C ILE A 26 -5.90 -12.99 -0.83
N ALA A 27 -5.05 -13.83 -1.44
CA ALA A 27 -4.03 -13.39 -2.39
C ALA A 27 -4.65 -12.64 -3.59
N ALA A 28 -5.75 -13.13 -4.15
CA ALA A 28 -6.47 -12.47 -5.24
C ALA A 28 -7.02 -11.09 -4.83
N VAL A 29 -7.58 -10.97 -3.62
CA VAL A 29 -8.04 -9.69 -3.09
C VAL A 29 -6.88 -8.71 -2.89
N LEU A 30 -5.75 -9.16 -2.36
CA LEU A 30 -4.55 -8.34 -2.19
C LEU A 30 -3.96 -7.88 -3.53
N LYS A 31 -3.95 -8.74 -4.55
CA LYS A 31 -3.55 -8.36 -5.92
C LYS A 31 -4.46 -7.28 -6.49
N GLN A 32 -5.78 -7.42 -6.35
CA GLN A 32 -6.72 -6.40 -6.81
C GLN A 32 -6.60 -5.09 -6.02
N ARG A 33 -6.32 -5.16 -4.71
CA ARG A 33 -6.01 -4.00 -3.87
C ARG A 33 -4.76 -3.26 -4.38
N CYS A 34 -3.72 -4.01 -4.75
CA CYS A 34 -2.46 -3.51 -5.29
C CYS A 34 -2.68 -2.73 -6.59
N VAL A 35 -3.36 -3.34 -7.58
CA VAL A 35 -3.68 -2.72 -8.88
C VAL A 35 -4.42 -1.39 -8.67
N ARG A 36 -5.48 -1.41 -7.87
CA ARG A 36 -6.28 -0.21 -7.60
C ARG A 36 -5.49 0.90 -6.90
N PHE A 37 -4.59 0.53 -5.99
CA PHE A 37 -3.78 1.49 -5.26
C PHE A 37 -2.77 2.17 -6.21
N PHE A 38 -2.03 1.38 -7.00
CA PHE A 38 -1.02 1.91 -7.91
C PHE A 38 -1.59 2.67 -9.11
N ASP A 39 -2.80 2.33 -9.56
CA ASP A 39 -3.54 3.14 -10.54
C ASP A 39 -3.83 4.58 -10.02
N LYS A 40 -3.94 4.75 -8.70
CA LYS A 40 -4.19 6.04 -8.06
C LYS A 40 -2.92 6.76 -7.58
N THR A 41 -1.79 6.07 -7.53
CA THR A 41 -0.53 6.62 -7.03
C THR A 41 0.58 6.70 -8.07
N ASP A 42 0.24 6.53 -9.36
CA ASP A 42 1.16 6.83 -10.45
C ASP A 42 1.30 8.35 -10.61
N VAL A 43 2.24 8.91 -9.87
CA VAL A 43 2.53 10.35 -9.79
C VAL A 43 4.03 10.59 -9.92
N ASP A 44 4.43 11.87 -10.02
CA ASP A 44 5.81 12.27 -10.32
C ASP A 44 6.46 13.15 -9.24
N SER A 45 5.83 13.28 -8.07
CA SER A 45 6.43 13.95 -6.90
C SER A 45 6.05 13.27 -5.60
N VAL A 46 6.92 13.37 -4.60
CA VAL A 46 6.71 12.89 -3.23
C VAL A 46 5.50 13.58 -2.62
N ASP A 47 5.33 14.88 -2.88
CA ASP A 47 4.16 15.63 -2.42
C ASP A 47 2.85 15.06 -2.99
N ALA A 48 2.81 14.77 -4.30
CA ALA A 48 1.67 14.15 -4.96
C ALA A 48 1.42 12.72 -4.47
N LEU A 49 2.48 11.96 -4.13
CA LEU A 49 2.35 10.61 -3.57
C LEU A 49 1.61 10.62 -2.23
N PHE A 50 1.95 11.55 -1.33
CA PHE A 50 1.24 11.69 -0.06
C PHE A 50 -0.17 12.27 -0.24
N ALA A 51 -0.39 13.15 -1.21
CA ALA A 51 -1.74 13.60 -1.56
C ALA A 51 -2.62 12.42 -2.03
N ALA A 52 -2.09 11.58 -2.91
CA ALA A 52 -2.77 10.39 -3.41
C ALA A 52 -3.04 9.35 -2.29
N LEU A 53 -2.14 9.22 -1.31
CA LEU A 53 -2.41 8.43 -0.10
C LEU A 53 -3.58 8.99 0.72
N GLY A 54 -3.69 10.31 0.82
CA GLY A 54 -4.83 10.98 1.46
C GLY A 54 -6.15 10.65 0.74
N ASP A 55 -6.18 10.79 -0.58
CA ASP A 55 -7.35 10.49 -1.41
C ASP A 55 -7.74 9.01 -1.32
N TRP A 56 -6.75 8.12 -1.36
CA TRP A 56 -6.95 6.68 -1.17
C TRP A 56 -7.57 6.37 0.20
N ASN A 57 -7.06 6.98 1.26
CA ASN A 57 -7.60 6.82 2.60
C ASN A 57 -9.03 7.35 2.72
N HIS A 58 -9.37 8.44 2.02
CA HIS A 58 -10.74 8.95 1.97
C HIS A 58 -11.69 7.99 1.26
N ALA A 59 -11.28 7.44 0.11
CA ALA A 59 -12.10 6.52 -0.68
C ALA A 59 -12.25 5.13 -0.04
N GLU A 60 -11.18 4.60 0.55
CA GLU A 60 -11.10 3.21 1.02
C GLU A 60 -11.18 3.05 2.55
N GLY A 61 -11.19 4.17 3.27
CA GLY A 61 -11.14 4.23 4.71
C GLY A 61 -9.74 4.04 5.30
N THR A 62 -9.56 4.54 6.52
CA THR A 62 -8.30 4.51 7.27
C THR A 62 -8.23 3.28 8.17
N ARG A 63 -7.88 2.12 7.61
CA ARG A 63 -7.81 0.83 8.34
C ARG A 63 -6.40 0.22 8.40
N GLY A 64 -5.38 1.06 8.20
CA GLY A 64 -3.99 0.65 8.10
C GLY A 64 -3.65 -0.02 6.76
N CYS A 65 -2.41 -0.50 6.67
CA CYS A 65 -1.93 -1.22 5.49
C CYS A 65 -2.53 -2.64 5.46
N MET A 66 -3.37 -2.92 4.45
CA MET A 66 -4.01 -4.23 4.28
C MET A 66 -2.99 -5.37 4.13
N PHE A 67 -1.86 -5.10 3.47
CA PHE A 67 -0.78 -6.06 3.27
C PHE A 67 -0.07 -6.41 4.58
N LEU A 68 0.25 -5.41 5.41
CA LEU A 68 0.86 -5.62 6.72
C LEU A 68 -0.05 -6.46 7.63
N ARG A 69 -1.35 -6.18 7.62
CA ARG A 69 -2.35 -6.95 8.39
C ARG A 69 -2.45 -8.39 7.90
N ALA A 70 -2.55 -8.61 6.59
CA ALA A 70 -2.62 -9.95 6.02
C ALA A 70 -1.36 -10.77 6.32
N GLN A 71 -0.18 -10.15 6.27
CA GLN A 71 1.07 -10.78 6.67
C GLN A 71 1.04 -11.18 8.14
N GLY A 72 0.61 -10.28 9.03
CA GLY A 72 0.53 -10.54 10.47
C GLY A 72 -0.49 -11.64 10.84
N GLU A 73 -1.65 -11.66 10.18
CA GLU A 73 -2.70 -12.66 10.41
C GLU A 73 -2.30 -14.07 9.93
N THR A 74 -1.38 -14.18 8.97
CA THR A 74 -0.91 -15.46 8.42
C THR A 74 0.44 -15.92 9.00
N GLY A 75 1.06 -15.12 9.87
CA GLY A 75 2.40 -15.38 10.39
C GLY A 75 3.51 -15.38 9.33
N GLY A 76 3.20 -15.00 8.08
CA GLY A 76 4.12 -15.11 6.94
C GLY A 76 4.37 -16.53 6.44
N GLU A 77 3.65 -17.52 6.96
CA GLU A 77 3.82 -18.94 6.60
C GLU A 77 2.92 -19.37 5.44
N THR A 78 2.02 -18.50 4.98
CA THR A 78 1.14 -18.75 3.84
C THR A 78 1.77 -18.20 2.57
N PRO A 79 2.33 -19.06 1.68
CA PRO A 79 3.11 -18.60 0.51
C PRO A 79 2.31 -17.68 -0.41
N GLU A 80 1.04 -18.01 -0.66
CA GLU A 80 0.20 -17.22 -1.57
C GLU A 80 -0.01 -15.78 -1.08
N VAL A 81 0.03 -15.55 0.23
CA VAL A 81 -0.11 -14.22 0.84
C VAL A 81 1.25 -13.53 0.91
N SER A 82 2.29 -14.23 1.39
CA SER A 82 3.62 -13.64 1.56
C SER A 82 4.26 -13.21 0.24
N GLU A 83 4.03 -13.95 -0.85
CA GLU A 83 4.46 -13.57 -2.20
C GLU A 83 3.83 -12.25 -2.66
N VAL A 84 2.51 -12.08 -2.45
CA VAL A 84 1.80 -10.84 -2.85
C VAL A 84 2.24 -9.65 -2.00
N VAL A 85 2.49 -9.87 -0.71
CA VAL A 85 3.01 -8.83 0.19
C VAL A 85 4.42 -8.42 -0.21
N ALA A 86 5.29 -9.37 -0.51
CA ALA A 86 6.66 -9.09 -0.98
C ALA A 86 6.65 -8.30 -2.29
N GLU A 87 5.79 -8.69 -3.23
CA GLU A 87 5.65 -8.00 -4.51
C GLU A 87 5.12 -6.57 -4.35
N TYR A 88 4.10 -6.35 -3.51
CA TYR A 88 3.62 -5.01 -3.18
C TYR A 88 4.73 -4.12 -2.62
N ARG A 89 5.54 -4.64 -1.68
CA ARG A 89 6.65 -3.89 -1.06
C ARG A 89 7.72 -3.52 -2.09
N ARG A 90 8.03 -4.45 -3.00
CA ARG A 90 8.98 -4.23 -4.09
C ARG A 90 8.49 -3.10 -5.01
N ILE A 91 7.24 -3.20 -5.50
CA ILE A 91 6.64 -2.19 -6.38
C ILE A 91 6.56 -0.82 -5.70
N LEU A 92 6.16 -0.77 -4.41
CA LEU A 92 6.09 0.48 -3.66
C LEU A 92 7.47 1.16 -3.56
N ARG A 93 8.52 0.39 -3.26
CA ARG A 93 9.88 0.92 -3.18
C ARG A 93 10.37 1.41 -4.53
N GLU A 94 10.07 0.71 -5.61
CA GLU A 94 10.41 1.12 -6.98
C GLU A 94 9.68 2.40 -7.41
N LEU A 95 8.39 2.53 -7.07
CA LEU A 95 7.62 3.74 -7.29
C LEU A 95 8.26 4.93 -6.56
N ILE A 96 8.60 4.77 -5.29
CA ILE A 96 9.22 5.84 -4.49
C ILE A 96 10.60 6.19 -5.04
N ASP A 97 11.42 5.21 -5.42
CA ASP A 97 12.73 5.44 -6.06
C ASP A 97 12.61 6.24 -7.36
N ARG A 98 11.64 5.87 -8.21
CA ARG A 98 11.32 6.61 -9.45
C ARG A 98 10.94 8.06 -9.14
N ILE A 99 9.99 8.26 -8.23
CA ILE A 99 9.48 9.59 -7.84
C ILE A 99 10.60 10.45 -7.27
N VAL A 100 11.38 9.92 -6.33
CA VAL A 100 12.49 10.66 -5.69
C VAL A 100 13.52 11.05 -6.73
N THR A 101 13.92 10.13 -7.61
CA THR A 101 14.90 10.40 -8.67
C THR A 101 14.43 11.49 -9.62
N LEU A 102 13.16 11.44 -10.03
CA LEU A 102 12.55 12.47 -10.88
C LEU A 102 12.54 13.84 -10.18
N GLU A 103 12.17 13.87 -8.91
CA GLU A 103 11.93 15.12 -8.19
C GLU A 103 13.20 15.88 -7.77
N ILE A 104 14.31 15.18 -7.53
CA ILE A 104 15.60 15.80 -7.19
C ILE A 104 16.53 16.00 -8.40
N GLY A 105 16.17 15.43 -9.56
CA GLY A 105 16.93 15.60 -10.82
C GLY A 105 18.37 15.10 -10.79
N SER A 106 18.71 14.22 -9.84
CA SER A 106 20.08 13.72 -9.62
C SER A 106 20.13 12.20 -9.62
N ARG A 107 21.29 11.62 -9.32
CA ARG A 107 21.42 10.16 -9.16
C ARG A 107 20.53 9.69 -8.01
N ARG A 108 20.10 8.44 -8.11
CA ARG A 108 19.39 7.70 -7.05
C ARG A 108 19.94 8.03 -5.66
N ASN A 109 19.06 8.52 -4.79
CA ASN A 109 19.36 8.84 -3.40
C ASN A 109 18.68 7.82 -2.48
N ASP A 110 19.36 6.69 -2.24
CA ASP A 110 18.81 5.59 -1.45
C ASP A 110 18.38 6.01 -0.05
N VAL A 111 19.07 6.98 0.57
CA VAL A 111 18.72 7.47 1.91
C VAL A 111 17.36 8.16 1.88
N LEU A 112 17.13 9.05 0.91
CA LEU A 112 15.84 9.74 0.79
C LEU A 112 14.71 8.76 0.42
N VAL A 113 14.99 7.78 -0.43
CA VAL A 113 14.02 6.72 -0.78
C VAL A 113 13.55 5.97 0.46
N GLU A 114 14.47 5.51 1.31
CA GLU A 114 14.12 4.81 2.54
C GLU A 114 13.36 5.72 3.53
N GLN A 115 13.75 6.99 3.63
CA GLN A 115 13.04 7.95 4.48
C GLN A 115 11.59 8.16 4.02
N VAL A 116 11.38 8.36 2.72
CA VAL A 116 10.02 8.52 2.15
C VAL A 116 9.21 7.24 2.34
N LEU A 117 9.81 6.06 2.12
CA LEU A 117 9.14 4.76 2.33
C LEU A 117 8.69 4.58 3.79
N VAL A 118 9.57 4.87 4.75
CA VAL A 118 9.24 4.78 6.19
C VAL A 118 8.14 5.76 6.57
N LEU A 119 8.21 7.01 6.08
CA LEU A 119 7.15 8.00 6.31
C LEU A 119 5.81 7.56 5.68
N PHE A 120 5.84 6.98 4.49
CA PHE A 120 4.64 6.51 3.79
C PHE A 120 3.96 5.34 4.53
N GLU A 121 4.71 4.31 4.89
CA GLU A 121 4.21 3.16 5.66
C GLU A 121 3.76 3.59 7.06
N GLY A 122 4.52 4.48 7.71
CA GLY A 122 4.20 5.07 9.00
C GLY A 122 2.88 5.84 8.96
N ALA A 123 2.70 6.74 7.99
CA ALA A 123 1.45 7.48 7.79
C ALA A 123 0.26 6.53 7.58
N THR A 124 0.44 5.51 6.75
CA THR A 124 -0.60 4.51 6.46
C THR A 124 -1.02 3.78 7.74
N SER A 125 -0.07 3.40 8.60
CA SER A 125 -0.34 2.72 9.87
C SER A 125 -1.02 3.65 10.88
N VAL A 126 -0.42 4.82 11.14
CA VAL A 126 -0.89 5.79 12.14
C VAL A 126 -2.28 6.35 11.79
N ALA A 127 -2.59 6.50 10.49
CA ALA A 127 -3.90 6.93 10.05
C ALA A 127 -5.05 6.02 10.54
N SER A 128 -4.77 4.76 10.88
CA SER A 128 -5.79 3.84 11.41
C SER A 128 -6.39 4.26 12.76
N TYR A 129 -5.69 5.07 13.54
CA TYR A 129 -6.15 5.57 14.83
C TYR A 129 -6.06 7.10 14.99
N SER A 130 -5.25 7.79 14.17
CA SER A 130 -5.14 9.25 14.15
C SER A 130 -5.83 9.91 12.95
N GLY A 131 -6.39 9.13 12.02
CA GLY A 131 -7.08 9.67 10.85
C GLY A 131 -6.16 10.39 9.86
N ALA A 132 -6.72 11.34 9.10
CA ALA A 132 -6.04 12.00 7.99
C ALA A 132 -4.81 12.84 8.41
N ASP A 133 -4.76 13.31 9.67
CA ASP A 133 -3.67 14.13 10.20
C ASP A 133 -2.31 13.42 10.12
N ALA A 134 -2.30 12.09 10.22
CA ALA A 134 -1.09 11.28 10.07
C ALA A 134 -0.45 11.44 8.68
N VAL A 135 -1.27 11.47 7.63
CA VAL A 135 -0.79 11.66 6.24
C VAL A 135 -0.27 13.08 6.06
N SER A 136 -0.98 14.08 6.58
CA SER A 136 -0.56 15.48 6.54
C SER A 136 0.79 15.70 7.23
N ALA A 137 0.99 15.11 8.41
CA ALA A 137 2.24 15.21 9.16
C ALA A 137 3.41 14.56 8.40
N ALA A 138 3.21 13.37 7.85
CA ALA A 138 4.24 12.68 7.06
C ALA A 138 4.58 13.42 5.77
N ARG A 139 3.57 13.99 5.08
CA ARG A 139 3.75 14.83 3.89
C ARG A 139 4.62 16.04 4.18
N ALA A 140 4.36 16.75 5.29
CA ALA A 140 5.16 17.90 5.69
C ALA A 140 6.63 17.54 6.02
N ALA A 141 6.83 16.40 6.70
CA ALA A 141 8.16 15.87 6.97
C ALA A 141 8.90 15.51 5.67
N ALA A 142 8.22 14.80 4.76
CA ALA A 142 8.78 14.41 3.47
C ALA A 142 9.17 15.62 2.62
N ALA A 143 8.34 16.67 2.57
CA ALA A 143 8.67 17.91 1.88
C ALA A 143 9.94 18.58 2.42
N THR A 144 10.16 18.53 3.74
CA THR A 144 11.39 19.05 4.37
C THR A 144 12.62 18.26 3.94
N LEU A 145 12.51 16.92 3.90
CA LEU A 145 13.60 16.04 3.46
C LEU A 145 13.93 16.20 1.97
N VAL A 146 12.92 16.27 1.11
CA VAL A 146 13.09 16.52 -0.33
C VAL A 146 13.78 17.86 -0.56
N LYS A 147 13.38 18.92 0.16
CA LYS A 147 14.02 20.23 0.07
C LYS A 147 15.49 20.20 0.49
N ALA A 148 15.85 19.42 1.50
CA ALA A 148 17.22 19.29 1.97
C ALA A 148 18.12 18.44 1.05
N ALA A 149 17.52 17.61 0.20
CA ALA A 149 18.22 16.71 -0.72
C ALA A 149 18.40 17.27 -2.15
N ARG A 150 17.75 18.39 -2.45
CA ARG A 150 17.96 19.18 -3.67
C ARG A 150 19.17 20.10 -3.50
#